data_AF-A0A158HMR3-F1
#
_entry.id   AF-A0A158HMR3-F1
#
_cell.length_a   1.000
_cell.length_b   1.000
_cell.length_c   1.000
_cell.angle_alpha   90.00
_cell.angle_beta   90.00
_cell.angle_gamma   90.00
#
_symmetry.space_group_name_H-M   'P 1'
#
loop_
_entity.id
_entity.type
_entity.pdbx_description
1 polymer ?
#
loop_
_entity_poly.entity_id
_entity_poly.type
_entity_poly.pdbx_seq_one_letter_code
_entity_poly.pdbx_strand_id
1 'polypeptide(L)'
;MGHFDAAIMSQVRYPLGPDDRVHLLCWLTCGLLGAYYIEGDWPDASFQVRTAHRWLDRHHRAAEWIETARLSVAAQALAARFSAMLDADASRSDIERILEGEDLDYESALVQRIYHECWIELSSRRKPSH
;
A
#
# COMPACT_ATOMS: atom_id res chain seq x y z
N MET A 1 19.17 9.80 -39.80
CA MET A 1 18.72 10.97 -39.01
C MET A 1 17.56 10.48 -38.17
N GLY A 2 17.81 10.15 -36.90
CA GLY A 2 16.80 9.56 -36.02
C GLY A 2 15.81 10.61 -35.54
N HIS A 3 14.53 10.31 -35.64
CA HIS A 3 13.45 11.11 -35.08
C HIS A 3 12.75 10.24 -34.03
N PHE A 4 13.23 10.33 -32.79
CA PHE A 4 12.49 9.90 -31.61
C PHE A 4 11.96 11.18 -30.96
N ASP A 5 10.76 11.59 -31.35
CA ASP A 5 9.98 12.57 -30.59
C ASP A 5 9.41 11.87 -29.36
N ALA A 6 10.26 11.76 -28.34
CA ALA A 6 9.90 11.34 -27.00
C ALA A 6 10.21 12.50 -26.05
N ALA A 7 9.25 13.40 -25.86
CA ALA A 7 9.35 14.38 -24.78
C ALA A 7 7.98 14.76 -24.21
N ILE A 8 7.63 14.03 -23.14
CA ILE A 8 7.06 14.56 -21.90
C ILE A 8 5.69 15.23 -22.06
N MET A 9 4.65 14.40 -22.20
CA MET A 9 3.38 14.74 -21.58
C MET A 9 3.62 14.80 -20.07
N SER A 10 3.67 16.02 -19.55
CA SER A 10 3.59 16.36 -18.13
C SER A 10 2.44 15.58 -17.49
N GLN A 11 2.75 14.40 -16.94
CA GLN A 11 1.87 13.78 -15.96
C GLN A 11 1.93 14.70 -14.74
N VAL A 12 0.97 15.61 -14.65
CA VAL A 12 0.76 16.44 -13.46
C VAL A 12 0.40 15.47 -12.35
N ARG A 13 1.42 14.99 -11.65
CA ARG A 13 1.25 14.10 -10.52
C ARG A 13 0.80 14.96 -9.35
N TYR A 14 -0.42 14.71 -8.90
CA TYR A 14 -0.96 15.45 -7.77
C TYR A 14 -0.23 15.03 -6.48
N PRO A 15 0.06 15.99 -5.58
CA PRO A 15 0.67 15.68 -4.30
C PRO A 15 -0.25 14.77 -3.48
N LEU A 16 0.33 13.84 -2.72
CA LEU A 16 -0.43 12.90 -1.91
C LEU A 16 -1.33 13.62 -0.90
N GLY A 17 -2.64 13.49 -1.09
CA GLY A 17 -3.64 13.92 -0.12
C GLY A 17 -3.60 13.10 1.17
N PRO A 18 -4.21 13.57 2.27
CA PRO A 18 -4.33 12.80 3.50
C PRO A 18 -5.08 11.47 3.28
N ASP A 19 -6.12 11.45 2.44
CA ASP A 19 -6.83 10.21 2.08
C ASP A 19 -5.97 9.29 1.21
N ASP A 20 -5.28 9.84 0.21
CA ASP A 20 -4.36 9.09 -0.66
C ASP A 20 -3.27 8.36 0.15
N ARG A 21 -2.78 8.96 1.24
CA ARG A 21 -1.82 8.31 2.15
C ARG A 21 -2.41 7.06 2.81
N VAL A 22 -3.67 7.11 3.22
CA VAL A 22 -4.36 5.97 3.84
C VAL A 22 -4.58 4.87 2.80
N HIS A 23 -4.98 5.25 1.59
CA HIS A 23 -5.13 4.31 0.47
C HIS A 23 -3.80 3.65 0.10
N LEU A 24 -2.71 4.41 -0.01
CA LEU A 24 -1.37 3.88 -0.28
C LEU A 24 -0.87 2.97 0.84
N LEU A 25 -1.10 3.35 2.10
CA LEU A 25 -0.74 2.53 3.26
C LEU A 25 -1.50 1.20 3.26
N CYS A 26 -2.81 1.24 2.99
CA CYS A 26 -3.66 0.06 2.88
C CYS A 26 -3.19 -0.85 1.72
N TRP A 27 -2.92 -0.26 0.55
CA TRP A 27 -2.38 -0.96 -0.62
C TRP A 27 -1.07 -1.70 -0.30
N LEU A 28 -0.12 -1.01 0.33
CA LEU A 28 1.15 -1.61 0.73
C LEU A 28 0.96 -2.71 1.76
N THR A 29 0.08 -2.52 2.74
CA THR A 29 -0.19 -3.51 3.80
C THR A 29 -0.77 -4.78 3.20
N CYS A 30 -1.77 -4.67 2.31
CA CYS A 30 -2.36 -5.81 1.62
C CYS A 30 -1.35 -6.52 0.71
N GLY A 31 -0.53 -5.77 -0.04
CA GLY A 31 0.50 -6.35 -0.89
C GLY A 31 1.58 -7.10 -0.10
N LEU A 32 1.99 -6.57 1.06
CA LEU A 32 2.93 -7.21 1.98
C LEU A 32 2.36 -8.47 2.61
N LEU A 33 1.11 -8.40 3.09
CA LEU A 33 0.39 -9.57 3.60
C LEU A 33 0.30 -10.64 2.51
N GLY A 34 -0.14 -10.28 1.31
CA GLY A 34 -0.28 -11.25 0.25
C GLY A 34 1.01 -11.92 -0.15
N ALA A 35 2.11 -11.15 -0.27
CA ALA A 35 3.43 -11.72 -0.48
C ALA A 35 3.83 -12.68 0.66
N TYR A 36 3.57 -12.31 1.92
CA TYR A 36 3.83 -13.18 3.07
C TYR A 36 3.02 -14.47 3.05
N TYR A 37 1.75 -14.42 2.66
CA TYR A 37 0.89 -15.61 2.59
C TYR A 37 1.17 -16.52 1.38
N ILE A 38 1.69 -15.96 0.28
CA ILE A 38 2.09 -16.71 -0.92
C ILE A 38 3.48 -17.32 -0.75
N GLU A 39 4.48 -16.50 -0.40
CA GLU A 39 5.89 -16.88 -0.32
C GLU A 39 6.24 -17.54 1.03
N GLY A 40 5.45 -17.28 2.07
CA GLY A 40 5.72 -17.73 3.45
C GLY A 40 6.77 -16.90 4.18
N ASP A 41 7.31 -15.86 3.56
CA ASP A 41 8.30 -14.95 4.14
C ASP A 41 8.00 -13.48 3.82
N TRP A 42 8.52 -12.57 4.64
CA TRP A 42 8.33 -11.15 4.47
C TRP A 42 9.12 -10.65 3.24
N PRO A 43 8.47 -9.95 2.30
CA PRO A 43 9.15 -9.47 1.11
C PRO A 43 10.14 -8.35 1.44
N ASP A 44 11.14 -8.17 0.59
CA ASP A 44 12.19 -7.17 0.78
C ASP A 44 11.69 -5.72 0.58
N ALA A 45 12.58 -4.76 0.86
CA ALA A 45 12.31 -3.35 0.61
C ALA A 45 12.06 -3.03 -0.88
N SER A 46 12.69 -3.77 -1.81
CA SER A 46 12.48 -3.60 -3.25
C SER A 46 11.05 -3.92 -3.67
N PHE A 47 10.41 -4.91 -3.04
CA PHE A 47 8.98 -5.20 -3.23
C PHE A 47 8.13 -4.03 -2.74
N GLN A 48 8.41 -3.48 -1.56
CA GLN A 48 7.67 -2.34 -1.01
C GLN A 48 7.74 -1.13 -1.95
N VAL A 49 8.94 -0.83 -2.47
CA VAL A 49 9.14 0.26 -3.44
C VAL A 49 8.36 -0.02 -4.71
N ARG A 50 8.49 -1.21 -5.32
CA ARG A 50 7.75 -1.56 -6.55
C ARG A 50 6.24 -1.45 -6.36
N THR A 51 5.71 -1.96 -5.25
CA THR A 51 4.28 -1.93 -4.93
C THR A 51 3.79 -0.51 -4.71
N ALA A 52 4.58 0.35 -4.04
CA ALA A 52 4.24 1.77 -3.88
C ALA A 52 4.24 2.50 -5.22
N HIS A 53 5.28 2.31 -6.03
CA HIS A 53 5.39 2.92 -7.35
C HIS A 53 4.25 2.49 -8.27
N ARG A 54 3.84 1.22 -8.22
CA ARG A 54 2.69 0.71 -8.99
C ARG A 54 1.40 1.45 -8.65
N TRP A 55 1.14 1.69 -7.37
CA TRP A 55 -0.03 2.46 -6.92
C TRP A 55 0.07 3.92 -7.34
N LEU A 56 1.22 4.56 -7.13
CA LEU A 56 1.44 5.96 -7.50
C LEU A 56 1.24 6.20 -9.00
N ASP A 57 1.77 5.31 -9.83
CA ASP A 57 1.62 5.38 -11.29
C ASP A 57 0.15 5.20 -11.70
N ARG A 58 -0.54 4.19 -11.14
CA ARG A 58 -1.96 3.93 -11.41
C ARG A 58 -2.87 5.09 -11.02
N HIS A 59 -2.64 5.68 -9.85
CA HIS A 59 -3.44 6.80 -9.35
C HIS A 59 -2.96 8.18 -9.83
N HIS A 60 -1.95 8.22 -10.71
CA HIS A 60 -1.35 9.47 -11.23
C HIS A 60 -0.95 10.43 -10.09
N ARG A 61 -0.38 9.86 -9.01
CA ARG A 61 0.05 10.57 -7.81
C ARG A 61 1.57 10.63 -7.71
N ALA A 62 2.07 11.67 -7.06
CA ALA A 62 3.46 11.77 -6.66
C ALA A 62 3.54 11.83 -5.14
N ALA A 63 4.38 10.96 -4.59
CA ALA A 63 4.86 11.08 -3.23
C ALA A 63 6.36 11.37 -3.26
N GLU A 64 6.83 12.15 -2.29
CA GLU A 64 8.25 12.27 -2.04
C GLU A 64 8.82 10.92 -1.58
N TRP A 65 10.05 10.61 -1.97
CA TRP A 65 10.70 9.34 -1.63
C TRP A 65 10.69 9.05 -0.12
N ILE A 66 10.85 10.09 0.71
CA ILE A 66 10.83 10.00 2.17
C ILE A 66 9.43 9.66 2.69
N GLU A 67 8.38 10.15 2.03
CA GLU A 67 7.00 9.87 2.36
C GLU A 67 6.65 8.43 2.00
N THR A 68 7.04 7.98 0.81
CA THR A 68 6.92 6.58 0.39
C THR A 68 7.62 5.65 1.39
N ALA A 69 8.87 5.92 1.75
CA ALA A 69 9.62 5.08 2.69
C ALA A 69 8.95 5.02 4.08
N ARG A 70 8.45 6.15 4.59
CA ARG A 70 7.72 6.18 5.86
C ARG A 70 6.44 5.36 5.81
N LEU A 71 5.69 5.45 4.72
CA LEU A 71 4.47 4.66 4.52
C LEU A 71 4.80 3.17 4.39
N SER A 72 5.88 2.81 3.69
CA SER A 72 6.33 1.41 3.56
C SER A 72 6.69 0.79 4.91
N VAL A 73 7.43 1.52 5.76
CA VAL A 73 7.76 1.05 7.12
C VAL A 73 6.50 0.88 7.98
N ALA A 74 5.56 1.83 7.90
CA ALA A 74 4.28 1.73 8.61
C ALA A 74 3.43 0.56 8.10
N ALA A 75 3.41 0.32 6.78
CA ALA A 75 2.70 -0.79 6.16
C ALA A 75 3.25 -2.13 6.64
N GLN A 76 4.58 -2.27 6.74
CA GLN A 76 5.21 -3.49 7.23
C GLN A 76 4.85 -3.77 8.70
N ALA A 77 4.86 -2.74 9.54
CA ALA A 77 4.45 -2.89 10.93
C ALA A 77 2.97 -3.30 11.06
N LEU A 78 2.08 -2.70 10.24
CA LEU A 78 0.66 -3.08 10.20
C LEU A 78 0.49 -4.50 9.69
N ALA A 79 1.15 -4.87 8.60
CA ALA A 79 1.08 -6.20 8.01
C ALA A 79 1.52 -7.27 9.03
N ALA A 80 2.61 -7.04 9.78
CA ALA A 80 3.06 -7.94 10.82
C ALA A 80 2.06 -8.07 11.99
N ARG A 81 1.35 -6.99 12.33
CA ARG A 81 0.26 -7.04 13.33
C ARG A 81 -0.93 -7.83 12.82
N PHE A 82 -1.30 -7.63 11.56
CA PHE A 82 -2.40 -8.35 10.92
C PHE A 82 -2.09 -9.83 10.76
N SER A 83 -0.87 -10.22 10.35
CA SER A 83 -0.49 -11.63 10.23
C SER A 83 -0.53 -12.36 11.58
N ALA A 84 -0.26 -11.67 12.69
CA ALA A 84 -0.40 -12.23 14.04
C ALA A 84 -1.86 -12.34 14.52
N MET A 85 -2.77 -11.55 13.95
CA MET A 85 -4.20 -11.50 14.34
C MET A 85 -5.08 -12.40 13.46
N LEU A 86 -4.68 -12.62 12.21
CA LEU A 86 -5.40 -13.41 11.22
C LEU A 86 -5.14 -14.90 11.46
N ASP A 87 -6.12 -15.57 12.08
CA ASP A 87 -6.11 -17.03 12.26
C ASP A 87 -6.04 -17.73 10.89
N ALA A 88 -5.16 -18.72 10.77
CA ALA A 88 -4.45 -19.06 9.53
C ALA A 88 -5.35 -19.56 8.37
N ASP A 89 -6.52 -20.14 8.66
CA ASP A 89 -7.37 -20.77 7.63
C ASP A 89 -8.48 -19.86 7.09
N ALA A 90 -9.20 -19.13 7.94
CA ALA A 90 -10.27 -18.23 7.48
C ALA A 90 -9.71 -17.00 6.73
N SER A 91 -8.50 -16.59 7.08
CA SER A 91 -7.88 -15.37 6.56
C SER A 91 -7.17 -15.56 5.23
N ARG A 92 -6.76 -16.80 4.90
CA ARG A 92 -6.04 -17.08 3.65
C ARG A 92 -6.93 -16.90 2.43
N SER A 93 -8.15 -17.41 2.48
CA SER A 93 -9.14 -17.27 1.41
C SER A 93 -9.49 -15.80 1.16
N ASP A 94 -9.55 -15.00 2.22
CA ASP A 94 -9.81 -13.56 2.12
C ASP A 94 -8.64 -12.80 1.50
N ILE A 95 -7.40 -13.20 1.82
CA ILE A 95 -6.18 -12.61 1.25
C ILE A 95 -5.98 -13.02 -0.20
N GLU A 96 -6.20 -14.30 -0.55
CA GLU A 96 -6.12 -14.77 -1.93
C GLU A 96 -7.08 -13.99 -2.84
N ARG A 97 -8.31 -13.77 -2.38
CA ARG A 97 -9.29 -12.94 -3.09
C ARG A 97 -8.87 -11.47 -3.24
N ILE A 98 -8.15 -10.92 -2.25
CA ILE A 98 -7.58 -9.57 -2.35
C ILE A 98 -6.45 -9.52 -3.40
N LEU A 99 -5.68 -10.60 -3.55
CA LEU A 99 -4.54 -10.67 -4.49
C LEU A 99 -4.95 -11.03 -5.91
N GLU A 100 -6.06 -11.74 -6.10
CA GLU A 100 -6.65 -12.00 -7.41
C GLU A 100 -7.19 -10.73 -8.07
N GLY A 101 -7.56 -9.72 -7.27
CA GLY A 101 -7.99 -8.41 -7.75
C GLY A 101 -6.83 -7.56 -8.27
N GLU A 102 -7.03 -6.89 -9.41
CA GLU A 102 -6.10 -5.84 -9.84
C GLU A 102 -6.10 -4.62 -8.90
N ASP A 103 -7.22 -4.40 -8.20
CA ASP A 103 -7.42 -3.36 -7.19
C ASP A 103 -7.92 -3.96 -5.87
N LEU A 104 -7.70 -3.23 -4.77
CA LEU A 104 -8.24 -3.62 -3.47
C LEU A 104 -9.78 -3.54 -3.49
N ASP A 105 -10.42 -4.65 -3.15
CA ASP A 105 -11.85 -4.69 -2.92
C ASP A 105 -12.19 -4.02 -1.57
N TYR A 106 -12.53 -2.73 -1.61
CA TYR A 106 -12.94 -1.96 -0.43
C TYR A 106 -14.30 -2.40 0.15
N GLU A 107 -15.04 -3.29 -0.51
CA GLU A 107 -16.25 -3.91 0.05
C GLU A 107 -15.91 -5.12 0.95
N SER A 108 -14.71 -5.69 0.80
CA SER A 108 -14.22 -6.78 1.63
C SER A 108 -14.05 -6.35 3.08
N ALA A 109 -14.64 -7.10 4.02
CA ALA A 109 -14.53 -6.83 5.45
C ALA A 109 -13.08 -6.78 5.95
N LEU A 110 -12.20 -7.58 5.35
CA LEU A 110 -10.76 -7.57 5.65
C LEU A 110 -10.10 -6.27 5.19
N VAL A 111 -10.36 -5.83 3.95
CA VAL A 111 -9.82 -4.57 3.42
C VAL A 111 -10.35 -3.38 4.22
N GLN A 112 -11.62 -3.38 4.60
CA GLN A 112 -12.19 -2.33 5.46
C GLN A 112 -11.51 -2.27 6.83
N ARG A 113 -11.20 -3.41 7.44
CA ARG A 113 -10.45 -3.47 8.71
C ARG A 113 -9.02 -2.94 8.53
N ILE A 114 -8.31 -3.40 7.50
CA ILE A 114 -6.95 -2.91 7.19
C ILE A 114 -6.97 -1.41 6.94
N TYR A 115 -7.91 -0.93 6.14
CA TYR A 115 -8.08 0.49 5.84
C TYR A 115 -8.36 1.31 7.10
N HIS A 116 -9.22 0.81 7.99
CA HIS A 116 -9.52 1.47 9.26
C HIS A 116 -8.27 1.57 10.17
N GLU A 117 -7.50 0.49 10.31
CA GLU A 117 -6.24 0.52 11.07
C GLU A 117 -5.19 1.44 10.43
N CYS A 118 -5.10 1.47 9.09
CA CYS A 118 -4.26 2.42 8.36
C CYS A 118 -4.64 3.88 8.67
N TRP A 119 -5.95 4.16 8.72
CA TRP A 119 -6.46 5.47 9.07
C TRP A 119 -6.14 5.85 10.52
N ILE A 120 -6.28 4.91 11.47
CA ILE A 120 -5.89 5.11 12.87
C ILE A 120 -4.38 5.37 13.00
N GLU A 121 -3.54 4.58 12.36
CA GLU A 121 -2.09 4.72 12.40
C GLU A 121 -1.65 6.11 11.90
N LEU A 122 -2.22 6.58 10.79
CA LEU A 122 -1.91 7.89 10.22
C LEU A 122 -2.49 9.06 11.01
N SER A 123 -3.69 8.91 11.57
CA SER A 123 -4.32 9.95 12.40
C SER A 123 -3.67 10.07 13.79
N SER A 124 -3.23 8.95 14.37
CA SER A 124 -2.44 8.92 15.62
C SER A 124 -1.10 9.62 15.45
N ARG A 125 -0.39 9.36 14.34
CA ARG A 125 0.86 10.08 14.01
C ARG A 125 0.66 11.56 13.70
N ARG A 126 -0.57 11.99 13.41
CA ARG A 126 -0.91 13.39 13.07
C ARG A 126 -1.23 14.24 14.29
N LYS A 127 -1.39 13.68 15.50
CA LYS A 127 -1.43 14.50 16.72
C LYS A 127 -0.01 15.05 16.97
N PRO A 128 0.24 16.36 16.82
CA PRO A 128 1.41 16.95 17.42
C PRO A 128 1.17 16.90 18.93
N SER A 129 2.12 16.35 19.68
CA SER A 129 2.21 16.60 21.11
C SER A 129 2.13 18.11 21.32
N HIS A 130 1.07 18.55 22.00
CA HIS A 130 0.93 19.92 22.46
C HIS A 130 1.74 20.13 23.73
#